data_AF-A0AAI8C7H5-F1
#
_entry.id   AF-A0AAI8C7H5-F1
#
_cell.length_a   1.000
_cell.length_b   1.000
_cell.length_c   1.000
_cell.angle_alpha   90.00
_cell.angle_beta   90.00
_cell.angle_gamma   90.00
#
_symmetry.space_group_name_H-M   'P 1'
#
loop_
_entity.id
_entity.type
_entity.pdbx_description
1 polymer ?
#
loop_
_entity_poly.entity_id
_entity_poly.type
_entity_poly.pdbx_seq_one_letter_code
_entity_poly.pdbx_strand_id
1 'polypeptide(L)'
;MILYFFAALVLFIGFIFFVHHTFKTIKPNAPKWEYTVASFYFITFIVFVMLMMFGYNTRYDEQVDLIDGGDHEFLGENHIFTYFVYFILYHIAILMFWRKSNKLPPLQLSIGLSILLIGIVLNIFILIQLVGHDLSLIPYSNLKARIPFLFMFFPFLSLILGVSILVSILKLEHIEAKNKVFKNRFLNTCNNWLGNNLVFVESLVICAPLIVLITIVLKLFGQDYDSLSKAFTETATWTFSQHLPPPPKEHQGHYLCTVAASGTPSIVKPLREGNRHGYVIMVNRQLLIANAFEELVQDISPRLHRIIRMNYDKYGYDLCKKITSARRANAIYILMKPLEWLFLICLYLCCTDPEGMIKRQYS
;
A
#
# COMPACT_ATOMS: atom_id res chain seq x y z
N MET A 1 -10.98 0.98 -25.85
CA MET A 1 -11.15 1.32 -24.42
C MET A 1 -12.34 0.60 -23.86
N ILE A 2 -13.54 0.85 -24.40
CA ILE A 2 -14.79 0.28 -23.90
C ILE A 2 -14.75 -1.25 -23.89
N LEU A 3 -14.23 -1.87 -24.96
CA LEU A 3 -14.09 -3.33 -25.02
C LEU A 3 -13.14 -3.90 -23.95
N TYR A 4 -12.01 -3.24 -23.69
CA TYR A 4 -11.05 -3.65 -22.65
C TYR A 4 -11.60 -3.45 -21.24
N PHE A 5 -12.32 -2.34 -21.02
CA PHE A 5 -13.00 -2.08 -19.77
C PHE A 5 -14.08 -3.13 -19.49
N PHE A 6 -14.89 -3.46 -20.51
CA PHE A 6 -15.90 -4.50 -20.40
C PHE A 6 -15.29 -5.88 -20.16
N ALA A 7 -14.21 -6.23 -20.87
CA ALA A 7 -13.48 -7.47 -20.64
C ALA A 7 -12.92 -7.56 -19.21
N ALA A 8 -12.32 -6.48 -18.69
CA ALA A 8 -11.82 -6.42 -17.32
C ALA A 8 -12.95 -6.54 -16.29
N LEU A 9 -14.10 -5.90 -16.53
CA LEU A 9 -15.28 -6.01 -15.67
C LEU A 9 -15.80 -7.45 -15.64
N VAL A 10 -15.91 -8.11 -16.80
CA VAL A 10 -16.37 -9.50 -16.91
C VAL A 10 -15.40 -10.44 -16.19
N LEU A 11 -14.09 -10.25 -16.35
CA LEU A 11 -13.08 -11.03 -15.64
C LEU A 11 -13.15 -10.82 -14.12
N PHE A 12 -13.35 -9.58 -13.67
CA PHE A 12 -13.49 -9.27 -12.25
C PHE A 12 -14.75 -9.89 -11.65
N ILE A 13 -15.89 -9.81 -12.34
CA ILE A 13 -17.13 -10.48 -11.91
C ILE A 13 -16.94 -12.00 -11.88
N GLY A 14 -16.32 -12.57 -12.92
CA GLY A 14 -15.98 -14.00 -12.98
C GLY A 14 -15.08 -14.43 -11.82
N PHE A 15 -14.10 -13.61 -11.45
CA PHE A 15 -13.23 -13.83 -10.30
C PHE A 15 -14.00 -13.83 -8.98
N ILE A 16 -14.93 -12.89 -8.77
CA ILE A 16 -15.79 -12.87 -7.57
C ILE A 16 -16.62 -14.17 -7.47
N PHE A 17 -17.22 -14.60 -8.57
CA PHE A 17 -17.99 -15.86 -8.60
C PHE A 17 -17.10 -17.07 -8.32
N PHE A 18 -15.88 -17.11 -8.88
CA PHE A 18 -14.90 -18.15 -8.60
C PHE A 18 -14.55 -18.21 -7.11
N VAL A 19 -14.17 -17.08 -6.51
CA VAL A 19 -13.86 -16.98 -5.07
C VAL A 19 -15.03 -17.46 -4.22
N HIS A 20 -16.25 -17.01 -4.53
CA HIS A 20 -17.45 -17.43 -3.81
C HIS A 20 -17.70 -18.94 -3.93
N HIS A 21 -17.48 -19.50 -5.12
CA HIS A 21 -17.58 -20.93 -5.35
C HIS A 21 -16.53 -21.72 -4.56
N THR A 22 -15.28 -21.23 -4.49
CA THR A 22 -14.22 -21.84 -3.68
C THR A 22 -14.58 -21.88 -2.19
N PHE A 23 -15.13 -20.80 -1.64
CA PHE A 23 -15.58 -20.83 -0.24
C PHE A 23 -16.76 -21.78 -0.02
N LYS A 24 -17.65 -21.91 -1.00
CA LYS A 24 -18.72 -22.91 -0.98
C LYS A 24 -18.16 -24.34 -0.98
N THR A 25 -17.09 -24.64 -1.71
CA THR A 25 -16.50 -25.99 -1.69
C THR A 25 -15.75 -26.29 -0.38
N ILE A 26 -15.17 -25.28 0.28
CA ILE A 26 -14.49 -25.44 1.57
C ILE A 26 -15.46 -25.81 2.70
N LYS A 27 -16.66 -25.24 2.72
CA LYS A 27 -17.67 -25.47 3.78
C LYS A 27 -19.09 -25.56 3.19
N PRO A 28 -19.46 -26.63 2.46
CA PRO A 28 -20.66 -26.68 1.61
C PRO A 28 -22.01 -26.52 2.32
N ASN A 29 -22.06 -26.78 3.63
CA ASN A 29 -23.28 -26.72 4.44
C ASN A 29 -23.45 -25.38 5.19
N ALA A 30 -22.58 -24.39 4.97
CA ALA A 30 -22.73 -23.08 5.58
C ALA A 30 -23.86 -22.26 4.93
N PRO A 31 -24.50 -21.35 5.67
CA PRO A 31 -25.49 -20.44 5.13
C PRO A 31 -24.87 -19.49 4.10
N LYS A 32 -25.67 -19.06 3.10
CA LYS A 32 -25.17 -18.26 1.96
C LYS A 32 -24.41 -16.99 2.37
N TRP A 33 -24.83 -16.36 3.47
CA TRP A 33 -24.21 -15.12 3.95
C TRP A 33 -22.76 -15.33 4.45
N GLU A 34 -22.41 -16.53 4.95
CA GLU A 34 -21.03 -16.81 5.36
C GLU A 34 -20.07 -16.77 4.17
N TYR A 35 -20.47 -17.36 3.03
CA TYR A 35 -19.65 -17.32 1.82
C TYR A 35 -19.51 -15.90 1.28
N THR A 36 -20.55 -15.07 1.37
CA THR A 36 -20.47 -13.67 0.92
C THR A 36 -19.51 -12.87 1.80
N VAL A 37 -19.55 -13.07 3.13
CA VAL A 37 -18.61 -12.42 4.05
C VAL A 37 -17.18 -12.90 3.79
N ALA A 38 -16.96 -14.21 3.62
CA ALA A 38 -15.64 -14.76 3.31
C ALA A 38 -15.08 -14.27 1.97
N SER A 39 -15.93 -14.18 0.94
CA SER A 39 -15.54 -13.65 -0.37
C SER A 39 -15.17 -12.18 -0.30
N PHE A 40 -15.98 -11.37 0.39
CA PHE A 40 -15.70 -9.96 0.61
C PHE A 40 -14.39 -9.75 1.38
N TYR A 41 -14.19 -10.53 2.45
CA TYR A 41 -12.96 -10.53 3.22
C TYR A 41 -11.74 -10.88 2.35
N PHE A 42 -11.84 -11.89 1.50
CA PHE A 42 -10.74 -12.29 0.62
C PHE A 42 -10.44 -11.24 -0.46
N ILE A 43 -11.46 -10.58 -1.02
CA ILE A 43 -11.26 -9.49 -1.99
C ILE A 43 -10.54 -8.32 -1.31
N THR A 44 -10.98 -7.93 -0.11
CA THR A 44 -10.33 -6.84 0.64
C THR A 44 -8.90 -7.20 1.05
N PHE A 45 -8.62 -8.48 1.35
CA PHE A 45 -7.26 -8.99 1.54
C PHE A 45 -6.39 -8.81 0.29
N ILE A 46 -6.89 -9.19 -0.89
CA ILE A 46 -6.15 -9.01 -2.15
C ILE A 46 -5.88 -7.53 -2.40
N VAL A 47 -6.88 -6.66 -2.21
CA VAL A 47 -6.71 -5.22 -2.38
C VAL A 47 -5.64 -4.71 -1.40
N PHE A 48 -5.66 -5.14 -0.15
CA PHE A 48 -4.63 -4.78 0.83
C PHE A 48 -3.22 -5.21 0.39
N VAL A 49 -3.04 -6.45 -0.06
CA VAL A 49 -1.74 -6.94 -0.57
C VAL A 49 -1.31 -6.18 -1.83
N MET A 50 -2.23 -5.89 -2.76
CA MET A 50 -1.92 -5.08 -3.94
C MET A 50 -1.48 -3.67 -3.52
N LEU A 51 -2.19 -3.06 -2.58
CA LEU A 51 -1.81 -1.77 -2.04
C LEU A 51 -0.42 -1.85 -1.40
N MET A 52 -0.09 -2.88 -0.61
CA MET A 52 1.27 -3.08 -0.06
C MET A 52 2.36 -3.15 -1.14
N MET A 53 2.08 -3.86 -2.23
CA MET A 53 3.06 -4.07 -3.31
C MET A 53 3.30 -2.83 -4.16
N PHE A 54 2.27 -1.99 -4.30
CA PHE A 54 2.29 -0.83 -5.22
C PHE A 54 2.25 0.52 -4.51
N GLY A 55 1.97 0.55 -3.21
CA GLY A 55 1.84 1.75 -2.38
C GLY A 55 2.79 1.64 -1.20
N TYR A 56 3.65 2.66 -1.04
CA TYR A 56 4.65 2.77 0.03
C TYR A 56 5.80 1.77 -0.07
N ASN A 57 6.66 1.93 -1.07
CA ASN A 57 7.76 1.02 -1.39
C ASN A 57 9.15 1.65 -1.26
N THR A 58 9.24 2.86 -0.70
CA THR A 58 10.53 3.54 -0.50
C THR A 58 11.01 3.30 0.93
N ARG A 59 12.24 2.84 1.09
CA ARG A 59 12.83 2.61 2.42
C ARG A 59 12.99 3.92 3.18
N TYR A 60 13.11 3.84 4.50
CA TYR A 60 13.26 5.01 5.36
C TYR A 60 14.52 5.83 5.09
N ASP A 61 15.58 5.22 4.54
CA ASP A 61 16.89 5.84 4.27
C ASP A 61 17.01 6.43 2.86
N GLU A 62 16.03 6.17 1.99
CA GLU A 62 16.03 6.63 0.60
C GLU A 62 15.30 7.96 0.44
N GLN A 63 15.85 8.85 -0.39
CA GLN A 63 15.17 10.11 -0.68
C GLN A 63 13.96 9.89 -1.58
N VAL A 64 12.82 10.38 -1.11
CA VAL A 64 11.55 10.37 -1.83
C VAL A 64 11.39 11.64 -2.66
N ASP A 65 10.91 11.51 -3.90
CA ASP A 65 10.41 12.63 -4.69
C ASP A 65 8.93 12.86 -4.35
N LEU A 66 8.66 13.94 -3.61
CA LEU A 66 7.31 14.32 -3.17
C LEU A 66 6.38 14.67 -4.35
N ILE A 67 6.92 15.01 -5.52
CA ILE A 67 6.14 15.42 -6.69
C ILE A 67 5.66 14.19 -7.49
N ASP A 68 6.51 13.18 -7.65
CA ASP A 68 6.11 11.88 -8.24
C ASP A 68 5.32 11.02 -7.24
N GLY A 69 5.27 11.45 -5.98
CA GLY A 69 4.52 10.84 -4.88
C GLY A 69 5.10 9.49 -4.47
N GLY A 70 6.42 9.36 -4.48
CA GLY A 70 7.01 8.33 -3.62
C GLY A 70 6.58 8.61 -2.17
N ASP A 71 6.44 7.57 -1.37
CA ASP A 71 6.20 7.69 0.06
C ASP A 71 6.91 6.52 0.74
N HIS A 72 7.30 6.71 2.00
CA HIS A 72 8.02 5.69 2.74
C HIS A 72 7.12 4.53 3.15
N GLU A 73 7.69 3.33 3.15
CA GLU A 73 7.05 2.11 3.63
C GLU A 73 6.56 2.25 5.08
N PHE A 74 5.39 1.67 5.37
CA PHE A 74 4.83 1.68 6.73
C PHE A 74 5.25 0.49 7.59
N LEU A 75 5.89 -0.51 6.96
CA LEU A 75 6.59 -1.60 7.62
C LEU A 75 7.99 -1.70 7.02
N GLY A 76 9.02 -1.78 7.86
CA GLY A 76 10.42 -1.84 7.42
C GLY A 76 10.72 -3.08 6.58
N GLU A 77 11.29 -2.89 5.39
CA GLU A 77 11.50 -3.92 4.36
C GLU A 77 12.27 -5.14 4.91
N ASN A 78 13.34 -4.88 5.67
CA ASN A 78 14.23 -5.92 6.19
C ASN A 78 13.54 -6.87 7.19
N HIS A 79 12.48 -6.40 7.84
CA HIS A 79 11.80 -7.11 8.92
C HIS A 79 10.34 -7.47 8.59
N ILE A 80 9.84 -7.05 7.43
CA ILE A 80 8.45 -7.28 7.01
C ILE A 80 8.11 -8.77 6.92
N PHE A 81 9.11 -9.62 6.63
CA PHE A 81 8.94 -11.07 6.60
C PHE A 81 8.45 -11.64 7.95
N THR A 82 8.97 -11.11 9.06
CA THR A 82 8.53 -11.50 10.41
C THR A 82 7.04 -11.18 10.61
N TYR A 83 6.61 -9.98 10.23
CA TYR A 83 5.20 -9.59 10.27
C TYR A 83 4.34 -10.53 9.41
N PHE A 84 4.77 -10.84 8.18
CA PHE A 84 4.04 -11.73 7.28
C PHE A 84 3.83 -13.13 7.85
N VAL A 85 4.80 -13.68 8.59
CA VAL A 85 4.63 -14.99 9.25
C VAL A 85 3.49 -14.95 10.26
N TYR A 86 3.46 -13.96 11.15
CA TYR A 86 2.35 -13.81 12.11
C TYR A 86 1.02 -13.54 11.41
N PHE A 87 1.05 -12.70 10.37
CA PHE A 87 -0.11 -12.38 9.57
C PHE A 87 -0.72 -13.62 8.89
N ILE A 88 0.11 -14.46 8.27
CA ILE A 88 -0.34 -15.70 7.62
C ILE A 88 -0.89 -16.68 8.67
N LEU A 89 -0.18 -16.86 9.80
CA LEU A 89 -0.64 -17.73 10.89
C LEU A 89 -2.02 -17.30 11.40
N TYR A 90 -2.24 -16.01 11.59
CA TYR A 90 -3.53 -15.45 11.99
C TYR A 90 -4.67 -15.82 11.00
N HIS A 91 -4.42 -15.69 9.70
CA HIS A 91 -5.40 -16.04 8.67
C HIS A 91 -5.66 -17.55 8.58
N ILE A 92 -4.63 -18.36 8.81
CA ILE A 92 -4.78 -19.82 8.95
C ILE A 92 -5.68 -20.15 10.15
N ALA A 93 -5.50 -19.47 11.28
CA ALA A 93 -6.35 -19.65 12.46
C ALA A 93 -7.82 -19.28 12.18
N ILE A 94 -8.08 -18.13 11.54
CA ILE A 94 -9.43 -17.74 11.09
C ILE A 94 -10.05 -18.83 10.21
N LEU A 95 -9.33 -19.29 9.18
CA LEU A 95 -9.83 -20.30 8.25
C LEU A 95 -10.12 -21.63 8.96
N MET A 96 -9.24 -22.02 9.88
CA MET A 96 -9.38 -23.22 10.69
C MET A 96 -10.64 -23.18 11.55
N PHE A 97 -10.87 -22.06 12.26
CA PHE A 97 -12.06 -21.88 13.08
C PHE A 97 -13.34 -21.77 12.26
N TRP A 98 -13.30 -21.08 11.13
CA TRP A 98 -14.46 -21.02 10.24
C TRP A 98 -14.88 -22.41 9.72
N ARG A 99 -13.91 -23.28 9.42
CA ARG A 99 -14.16 -24.64 8.90
C ARG A 99 -14.64 -25.62 9.99
N LYS A 100 -14.08 -25.56 11.20
CA LYS A 100 -14.24 -26.62 12.22
C LYS A 100 -14.58 -26.10 13.63
N SER A 101 -15.25 -24.96 13.76
CA SER A 101 -15.49 -24.25 15.04
C SER A 101 -15.86 -25.12 16.25
N ASN A 102 -16.53 -26.27 16.07
CA ASN A 102 -17.03 -27.11 17.17
C ASN A 102 -16.39 -28.52 17.22
N LYS A 103 -15.30 -28.78 16.48
CA LYS A 103 -14.68 -30.12 16.39
C LYS A 103 -13.14 -30.08 16.39
N LEU A 104 -12.55 -29.14 17.13
CA LEU A 104 -11.10 -29.05 17.25
C LEU A 104 -10.63 -29.80 18.51
N PRO A 105 -9.56 -30.62 18.42
CA PRO A 105 -8.90 -31.17 19.59
C PRO A 105 -8.40 -30.05 20.53
N PRO A 106 -8.32 -30.28 21.86
CA PRO A 106 -8.00 -29.25 22.84
C PRO A 106 -6.69 -28.49 22.57
N LEU A 107 -5.65 -29.19 22.10
CA LEU A 107 -4.37 -28.56 21.78
C LEU A 107 -4.48 -27.65 20.55
N GLN A 108 -5.20 -28.09 19.52
CA GLN A 108 -5.40 -27.31 18.29
C GLN A 108 -6.26 -26.07 18.56
N LEU A 109 -7.28 -26.20 19.43
CA LEU A 109 -8.08 -25.09 19.90
C LEU A 109 -7.20 -24.05 20.62
N SER A 110 -6.40 -24.49 21.59
CA SER A 110 -5.59 -23.60 22.42
C SER A 110 -4.50 -22.87 21.62
N ILE A 111 -3.76 -23.59 20.76
CA ILE A 111 -2.76 -22.99 19.86
C ILE A 111 -3.44 -22.04 18.87
N GLY A 112 -4.57 -22.45 18.28
CA GLY A 112 -5.34 -21.62 17.36
C GLY A 112 -5.81 -20.31 17.97
N LEU A 113 -6.33 -20.36 19.21
CA LEU A 113 -6.76 -19.18 19.96
C LEU A 113 -5.57 -18.28 20.31
N SER A 114 -4.42 -18.86 20.65
CA SER A 114 -3.19 -18.10 20.92
C SER A 114 -2.75 -17.32 19.68
N ILE A 115 -2.69 -17.98 18.52
CA ILE A 115 -2.38 -17.34 17.23
C ILE A 115 -3.40 -16.25 16.90
N LEU A 116 -4.69 -16.50 17.14
CA LEU A 116 -5.76 -15.53 16.92
C LEU A 116 -5.58 -14.28 17.79
N LEU A 117 -5.26 -14.45 19.08
CA LEU A 117 -5.02 -13.35 20.02
C LEU A 117 -3.80 -12.52 19.63
N ILE A 118 -2.68 -13.17 19.26
CA ILE A 118 -1.48 -12.47 18.78
C ILE A 118 -1.81 -11.64 17.54
N GLY A 119 -2.54 -12.22 16.57
CA GLY A 119 -2.91 -11.49 15.36
C GLY A 119 -3.94 -10.38 15.59
N ILE A 120 -4.85 -10.51 16.56
CA ILE A 120 -5.74 -9.40 16.99
C ILE A 120 -4.89 -8.22 17.47
N VAL A 121 -3.92 -8.48 18.34
CA VAL A 121 -2.99 -7.45 18.83
C VAL A 121 -2.23 -6.81 17.66
N LEU A 122 -1.68 -7.61 16.75
CA LEU A 122 -0.94 -7.09 15.59
C LEU A 122 -1.81 -6.25 14.64
N ASN A 123 -3.09 -6.60 14.45
CA ASN A 123 -4.01 -5.77 13.67
C ASN A 123 -4.24 -4.41 14.35
N ILE A 124 -4.30 -4.36 15.68
CA ILE A 124 -4.37 -3.08 16.43
C ILE A 124 -3.11 -2.25 16.20
N PHE A 125 -1.92 -2.86 16.29
CA PHE A 125 -0.66 -2.16 16.02
C PHE A 125 -0.60 -1.60 14.59
N ILE A 126 -1.04 -2.37 13.59
CA ILE A 126 -1.10 -1.90 12.19
C ILE A 126 -2.08 -0.74 12.03
N LEU A 127 -3.25 -0.81 12.65
CA LEU A 127 -4.22 0.30 12.62
C LEU A 127 -3.61 1.55 13.24
N ILE A 128 -2.94 1.45 14.39
CA ILE A 128 -2.27 2.58 15.04
C ILE A 128 -1.14 3.12 14.15
N GLN A 129 -0.33 2.25 13.55
CA GLN A 129 0.75 2.61 12.63
C GLN A 129 0.24 3.46 11.46
N LEU A 130 -0.92 3.08 10.88
CA LEU A 130 -1.51 3.75 9.73
C LEU A 130 -2.23 5.06 10.06
N VAL A 131 -2.66 5.27 11.31
CA VAL A 131 -3.42 6.47 11.73
C VAL A 131 -2.55 7.73 11.76
N GLY A 132 -1.32 7.62 12.25
CA GLY A 132 -0.43 8.76 12.50
C GLY A 132 0.48 9.13 11.33
N HIS A 133 0.14 8.73 10.10
CA HIS A 133 0.86 9.16 8.92
C HIS A 133 0.85 10.70 8.84
N ASP A 134 2.01 11.32 8.84
CA ASP A 134 2.09 12.79 8.79
C ASP A 134 1.82 13.28 7.36
N LEU A 135 0.54 13.49 7.05
CA LEU A 135 0.09 14.03 5.77
C LEU A 135 0.41 15.52 5.58
N SER A 136 0.99 16.22 6.58
CA SER A 136 1.26 17.66 6.48
C SER A 136 2.25 18.03 5.37
N LEU A 137 3.08 17.07 4.95
CA LEU A 137 4.05 17.21 3.86
C LEU A 137 3.46 16.89 2.46
N ILE A 138 2.23 16.37 2.39
CA ILE A 138 1.59 15.91 1.14
C ILE A 138 0.45 16.86 0.76
N PRO A 139 0.49 17.53 -0.41
CA PRO A 139 -0.59 18.40 -0.87
C PRO A 139 -1.95 17.67 -0.92
N TYR A 140 -2.96 18.26 -0.28
CA TYR A 140 -4.32 17.72 -0.04
C TYR A 140 -5.10 17.32 -1.33
N SER A 141 -4.61 17.73 -2.51
CA SER A 141 -5.25 17.48 -3.81
C SER A 141 -4.98 16.09 -4.40
N ASN A 142 -4.09 15.28 -3.80
CA ASN A 142 -3.67 14.01 -4.38
C ASN A 142 -4.53 12.83 -3.90
N LEU A 143 -4.92 11.96 -4.85
CA LEU A 143 -5.57 10.67 -4.58
C LEU A 143 -4.78 9.80 -3.57
N LYS A 144 -3.45 10.03 -3.48
CA LYS A 144 -2.54 9.40 -2.51
C LYS A 144 -2.83 9.75 -1.04
N ALA A 145 -3.36 10.94 -0.75
CA ALA A 145 -3.81 11.29 0.60
C ALA A 145 -4.98 10.42 1.11
N ARG A 146 -5.70 9.73 0.20
CA ARG A 146 -6.80 8.80 0.55
C ARG A 146 -6.35 7.34 0.67
N ILE A 147 -5.13 7.02 0.25
CA ILE A 147 -4.60 5.65 0.26
C ILE A 147 -4.47 5.09 1.69
N PRO A 148 -4.03 5.84 2.72
CA PRO A 148 -3.98 5.32 4.10
C PRO A 148 -5.34 4.80 4.59
N PHE A 149 -6.44 5.48 4.24
CA PHE A 149 -7.79 5.04 4.60
C PHE A 149 -8.19 3.71 3.94
N LEU A 150 -7.75 3.46 2.71
CA LEU A 150 -7.96 2.18 2.03
C LEU A 150 -7.14 1.06 2.67
N PHE A 151 -5.91 1.35 3.10
CA PHE A 151 -5.08 0.39 3.84
C PHE A 151 -5.67 0.00 5.18
N MET A 152 -6.29 0.93 5.91
CA MET A 152 -6.92 0.67 7.21
C MET A 152 -8.15 -0.24 7.13
N PHE A 153 -8.83 -0.28 5.98
CA PHE A 153 -10.09 -1.01 5.83
C PHE A 153 -9.94 -2.52 6.10
N PHE A 154 -8.89 -3.13 5.58
CA PHE A 154 -8.67 -4.56 5.72
C PHE A 154 -8.26 -4.98 7.14
N PRO A 155 -7.24 -4.38 7.80
CA PRO A 155 -6.92 -4.66 9.20
C PRO A 155 -8.09 -4.41 10.15
N PHE A 156 -8.93 -3.41 9.88
CA PHE A 156 -10.14 -3.15 10.66
C PHE A 156 -11.17 -4.28 10.53
N LEU A 157 -11.45 -4.73 9.31
CA LEU A 157 -12.34 -5.87 9.06
C LEU A 157 -11.77 -7.15 9.68
N SER A 158 -10.46 -7.34 9.55
CA SER A 158 -9.69 -8.44 10.14
C SER A 158 -9.83 -8.49 11.66
N LEU A 159 -9.72 -7.34 12.32
CA LEU A 159 -9.91 -7.20 13.76
C LEU A 159 -11.32 -7.58 14.19
N ILE A 160 -12.35 -7.06 13.52
CA ILE A 160 -13.76 -7.38 13.82
C ILE A 160 -14.01 -8.88 13.68
N LEU A 161 -13.51 -9.48 12.59
CA LEU A 161 -13.69 -10.91 12.33
C LEU A 161 -12.98 -11.76 13.39
N GLY A 162 -11.74 -11.42 13.75
CA GLY A 162 -10.97 -12.11 14.77
C GLY A 162 -11.65 -12.07 16.13
N VAL A 163 -12.08 -10.89 16.57
CA VAL A 163 -12.81 -10.72 17.85
C VAL A 163 -14.15 -11.45 17.82
N SER A 164 -14.88 -11.42 16.71
CA SER A 164 -16.16 -12.12 16.57
C SER A 164 -15.99 -13.64 16.68
N ILE A 165 -14.93 -14.20 16.06
CA ILE A 165 -14.59 -15.62 16.16
C ILE A 165 -14.19 -15.98 17.60
N LEU A 166 -13.32 -15.17 18.22
CA LEU A 166 -12.90 -15.36 19.62
C LEU A 166 -14.11 -15.43 20.55
N VAL A 167 -14.99 -14.44 20.51
CA VAL A 167 -16.21 -14.40 21.34
C VAL A 167 -17.12 -15.59 21.06
N SER A 168 -17.25 -16.01 19.80
CA SER A 168 -18.07 -17.16 19.43
C SER A 168 -17.54 -18.47 20.01
N ILE A 169 -16.22 -18.68 19.95
CA ILE A 169 -15.57 -19.89 20.50
C ILE A 169 -15.68 -19.90 22.02
N LEU A 170 -15.38 -18.79 22.69
CA LEU A 170 -15.46 -18.72 24.16
C LEU A 170 -16.88 -19.00 24.67
N LYS A 171 -17.91 -18.54 23.94
CA LYS A 171 -19.31 -18.87 24.25
C LYS A 171 -19.59 -20.37 24.12
N LEU A 172 -19.10 -21.01 23.06
CA LEU A 172 -19.30 -22.44 22.82
C LEU A 172 -18.62 -23.29 23.89
N GLU A 173 -17.36 -22.98 24.21
CA GLU A 173 -16.59 -23.66 25.27
C GLU A 173 -17.25 -23.49 26.64
N HIS A 174 -17.77 -22.30 26.94
CA HIS A 174 -18.49 -22.06 28.19
C HIS A 174 -19.76 -22.90 28.31
N ILE A 175 -20.51 -23.09 27.22
CA ILE A 175 -21.70 -23.95 27.18
C ILE A 175 -21.29 -25.42 27.37
N GLU A 176 -20.22 -25.87 26.71
CA GLU A 176 -19.76 -27.25 26.82
C GLU A 176 -19.25 -27.58 28.22
N ALA A 177 -18.50 -26.68 28.84
CA ALA A 177 -18.04 -26.82 30.22
C ALA A 177 -19.20 -26.95 31.21
N LYS A 178 -20.27 -26.16 31.06
CA LYS A 178 -21.48 -26.26 31.90
C LYS A 178 -22.22 -27.58 31.75
N ASN A 179 -22.18 -28.20 30.57
CA ASN A 179 -22.84 -29.47 30.31
C ASN A 179 -22.05 -30.68 30.86
N LYS A 180 -20.75 -30.52 31.17
CA LYS A 180 -19.92 -31.59 31.75
C LYS A 180 -20.16 -31.69 33.26
N VAL A 181 -20.67 -32.84 33.71
CA VAL A 181 -20.82 -33.15 35.13
C VAL A 181 -19.85 -34.27 35.51
N PHE A 182 -18.98 -33.99 36.48
CA PHE A 182 -18.04 -34.97 36.97
C PHE A 182 -18.58 -35.66 38.23
N LYS A 183 -18.40 -36.98 38.32
CA LYS A 183 -18.77 -37.76 39.52
C LYS A 183 -18.01 -37.32 40.78
N ASN A 184 -16.77 -36.85 40.61
CA ASN A 184 -15.92 -36.38 41.71
C ASN A 184 -16.18 -34.89 42.00
N ARG A 185 -16.46 -34.56 43.26
CA ARG A 185 -16.72 -33.19 43.72
C ARG A 185 -15.56 -32.23 43.41
N PHE A 186 -14.31 -32.65 43.61
CA PHE A 186 -13.13 -31.85 43.30
C PHE A 186 -13.04 -31.55 41.79
N LEU A 187 -13.24 -32.57 40.95
CA LEU A 187 -13.24 -32.38 39.50
C LEU A 187 -14.39 -31.48 39.03
N ASN A 188 -15.55 -31.53 39.70
CA ASN A 188 -16.67 -30.65 39.39
C ASN A 188 -16.40 -29.19 39.83
N THR A 189 -15.72 -28.98 40.96
CA THR A 189 -15.25 -27.65 41.39
C THR A 189 -14.21 -27.10 40.41
N CYS A 190 -13.23 -27.93 40.00
CA CYS A 190 -12.28 -27.57 38.96
C CYS A 190 -13.02 -27.23 37.67
N ASN A 191 -13.92 -28.07 37.17
CA ASN A 191 -14.68 -27.80 35.94
C ASN A 191 -15.49 -26.49 36.00
N ASN A 192 -16.09 -26.16 37.13
CA ASN A 192 -16.81 -24.89 37.28
C ASN A 192 -15.88 -23.68 37.31
N TRP A 193 -14.71 -23.80 37.95
CA TRP A 193 -13.70 -22.74 37.97
C TRP A 193 -13.07 -22.56 36.58
N LEU A 194 -12.71 -23.68 35.95
CA LEU A 194 -12.10 -23.75 34.63
C LEU A 194 -13.10 -23.33 33.52
N GLY A 195 -14.35 -23.77 33.61
CA GLY A 195 -15.40 -23.51 32.62
C GLY A 195 -15.78 -22.05 32.43
N ASN A 196 -15.39 -21.18 33.36
CA ASN A 196 -15.65 -19.74 33.24
C ASN A 196 -14.64 -19.03 32.34
N ASN A 197 -13.34 -19.39 32.37
CA ASN A 197 -12.29 -18.63 31.67
C ASN A 197 -11.06 -19.45 31.24
N LEU A 198 -10.98 -20.75 31.52
CA LEU A 198 -9.73 -21.53 31.36
C LEU A 198 -9.20 -21.48 29.94
N VAL A 199 -10.02 -21.75 28.93
CA VAL A 199 -9.55 -21.83 27.54
C VAL A 199 -8.97 -20.48 27.07
N PHE A 200 -9.54 -19.36 27.54
CA PHE A 200 -8.99 -18.03 27.29
C PHE A 200 -7.67 -17.81 28.04
N VAL A 201 -7.60 -18.18 29.32
CA VAL A 201 -6.38 -18.03 30.13
C VAL A 201 -5.25 -18.95 29.62
N GLU A 202 -5.55 -20.19 29.25
CA GLU A 202 -4.61 -21.15 28.65
C GLU A 202 -4.06 -20.64 27.33
N SER A 203 -4.91 -20.12 26.45
CA SER A 203 -4.45 -19.52 25.18
C SER A 203 -3.58 -18.28 25.43
N LEU A 204 -3.89 -17.45 26.44
CA LEU A 204 -3.00 -16.35 26.83
C LEU A 204 -1.63 -16.84 27.34
N VAL A 205 -1.61 -17.90 28.16
CA VAL A 205 -0.35 -18.49 28.66
C VAL A 205 0.47 -19.09 27.52
N ILE A 206 -0.18 -19.69 26.51
CA ILE A 206 0.50 -20.28 25.34
C ILE A 206 1.02 -19.21 24.36
N CYS A 207 0.49 -17.98 24.36
CA CYS A 207 1.02 -16.90 23.52
C CYS A 207 2.53 -16.68 23.72
N ALA A 208 3.01 -16.64 24.97
CA ALA A 208 4.42 -16.38 25.27
C ALA A 208 5.37 -17.46 24.70
N PRO A 209 5.22 -18.77 24.99
CA PRO A 209 6.09 -19.79 24.41
C PRO A 209 5.93 -19.88 22.89
N LEU A 210 4.75 -19.57 22.35
CA LEU A 210 4.52 -19.57 20.91
C LEU A 210 5.29 -18.43 20.21
N ILE A 211 5.25 -17.21 20.75
CA ILE A 211 6.04 -16.09 20.24
C ILE A 211 7.53 -16.44 20.30
N VAL A 212 8.01 -16.98 21.43
CA VAL A 212 9.41 -17.41 21.58
C VAL A 212 9.78 -18.45 20.52
N LEU A 213 8.93 -19.46 20.31
CA LEU A 213 9.17 -20.49 19.30
C LEU A 213 9.23 -19.91 17.88
N ILE A 214 8.28 -19.05 17.52
CA ILE A 214 8.24 -18.40 16.20
C ILE A 214 9.49 -17.53 16.02
N THR A 215 9.88 -16.76 17.04
CA THR A 215 11.10 -15.94 17.00
C THR A 215 12.37 -16.77 16.86
N ILE A 216 12.47 -17.93 17.54
CA ILE A 216 13.61 -18.86 17.35
C ILE A 216 13.67 -19.33 15.90
N VAL A 217 12.54 -19.75 15.34
CA VAL A 217 12.47 -20.21 13.94
C VAL A 217 12.86 -19.09 12.98
N LEU A 218 12.30 -17.90 13.14
CA LEU A 218 12.62 -16.73 12.31
C LEU A 218 14.10 -16.35 12.40
N LYS A 219 14.69 -16.47 13.59
CA LYS A 219 16.13 -16.23 13.78
C LYS A 219 17.00 -17.23 13.01
N LEU A 220 16.58 -18.49 12.91
CA LEU A 220 17.25 -19.47 12.04
C LEU A 220 17.15 -19.11 10.55
N PHE A 221 16.10 -18.38 10.15
CA PHE A 221 15.95 -17.81 8.80
C PHE A 221 16.62 -16.44 8.63
N GLY A 222 17.43 -15.99 9.58
CA GLY A 222 18.22 -14.77 9.48
C GLY A 222 17.53 -13.50 9.95
N GLN A 223 16.40 -13.59 10.66
CA GLN A 223 15.75 -12.43 11.29
C GLN A 223 16.35 -12.14 12.68
N ASP A 224 16.34 -10.87 13.09
CA ASP A 224 16.70 -10.47 14.45
C ASP A 224 15.64 -10.89 15.48
N TYR A 225 16.03 -10.98 16.75
CA TYR A 225 15.13 -11.32 17.86
C TYR A 225 14.02 -10.28 18.10
N ASP A 226 14.27 -9.03 17.71
CA ASP A 226 13.37 -7.89 17.81
C ASP A 226 12.78 -7.47 16.45
N SER A 227 12.91 -8.32 15.42
CA SER A 227 12.44 -8.02 14.05
C SER A 227 10.97 -7.57 14.01
N LEU A 228 10.11 -8.16 14.83
CA LEU A 228 8.70 -7.76 14.86
C LEU A 228 8.52 -6.30 15.30
N SER A 229 9.33 -5.83 16.25
CA SER A 229 9.34 -4.42 16.68
C SER A 229 9.95 -3.55 15.60
N LYS A 230 11.12 -3.95 15.08
CA LYS A 230 11.82 -3.22 14.01
C LYS A 230 10.99 -3.04 12.76
N ALA A 231 10.13 -4.02 12.42
CA ALA A 231 9.19 -3.88 11.31
C ALA A 231 8.29 -2.64 11.45
N PHE A 232 7.93 -2.20 12.66
CA PHE A 232 7.16 -0.96 12.85
C PHE A 232 8.05 0.27 13.04
N THR A 233 9.21 0.11 13.68
CA THR A 233 10.06 1.25 14.11
C THR A 233 11.12 1.67 13.09
N GLU A 234 11.64 0.74 12.28
CA GLU A 234 12.57 1.01 11.17
C GLU A 234 11.80 1.50 9.93
N THR A 235 11.01 2.54 10.14
CA THR A 235 10.21 3.23 9.12
C THR A 235 10.38 4.74 9.33
N ALA A 236 9.94 5.52 8.35
CA ALA A 236 9.87 6.98 8.45
C ALA A 236 8.41 7.43 8.27
N THR A 237 8.03 8.57 8.87
CA THR A 237 6.72 9.25 8.68
C THR A 237 5.45 8.56 9.23
N TRP A 238 5.55 7.43 9.93
CA TRP A 238 4.41 6.70 10.54
C TRP A 238 4.43 6.77 12.07
N THR A 239 3.35 6.33 12.72
CA THR A 239 3.14 6.51 14.16
C THR A 239 4.26 5.94 15.04
N PHE A 240 4.76 4.75 14.74
CA PHE A 240 5.84 4.11 15.50
C PHE A 240 7.22 4.33 14.89
N SER A 241 7.34 5.10 13.81
CA SER A 241 8.62 5.37 13.14
C SER A 241 9.63 6.00 14.10
N GLN A 242 10.86 5.49 14.07
CA GLN A 242 11.98 6.02 14.84
C GLN A 242 13.03 6.72 13.96
N HIS A 243 12.91 6.63 12.64
CA HIS A 243 13.81 7.29 11.71
C HIS A 243 13.19 8.57 11.15
N LEU A 244 14.01 9.62 11.08
CA LEU A 244 13.67 10.81 10.33
C LEU A 244 13.92 10.51 8.84
N PRO A 245 12.95 10.79 7.95
CA PRO A 245 13.19 10.64 6.53
C PRO A 245 14.33 11.59 6.10
N PRO A 246 15.16 11.19 5.12
CA PRO A 246 16.13 12.09 4.53
C PRO A 246 15.41 13.29 3.89
N PRO A 247 16.10 14.43 3.70
CA PRO A 247 15.48 15.57 3.04
C PRO A 247 14.91 15.14 1.68
N PRO A 248 13.71 15.60 1.32
CA PRO A 248 13.07 15.25 0.06
C PRO A 248 14.03 15.45 -1.10
N LYS A 249 14.00 14.52 -2.05
CA LYS A 249 14.76 14.69 -3.26
C LYS A 249 14.22 15.92 -3.99
N GLU A 250 15.11 16.85 -4.37
CA GLU A 250 14.72 17.88 -5.32
C GLU A 250 14.17 17.20 -6.57
N HIS A 251 12.94 17.52 -6.95
CA HIS A 251 12.28 16.91 -8.09
C HIS A 251 13.14 17.08 -9.35
N GLN A 252 13.71 15.98 -9.85
CA GLN A 252 14.50 15.97 -11.08
C GLN A 252 13.72 15.29 -12.21
N GLY A 253 12.48 15.77 -12.42
CA GLY A 253 11.52 15.22 -13.36
C GLY A 253 11.00 16.24 -14.36
N HIS A 254 11.91 16.90 -15.08
CA HIS A 254 11.74 17.36 -16.47
C HIS A 254 13.06 17.95 -16.95
N TYR A 255 13.75 17.28 -17.88
CA TYR A 255 15.05 17.76 -18.35
C TYR A 255 14.92 19.15 -18.99
N LEU A 256 13.75 19.47 -19.57
CA LEU A 256 13.43 20.78 -20.11
C LEU A 256 13.40 21.87 -19.03
N CYS A 257 12.87 21.57 -17.84
CA CYS A 257 12.93 22.47 -16.69
C CYS A 257 14.36 22.62 -16.17
N THR A 258 15.11 21.52 -16.08
CA THR A 258 16.54 21.55 -15.70
C THR A 258 17.38 22.35 -16.69
N VAL A 259 17.09 22.24 -17.99
CA VAL A 259 17.75 23.01 -19.07
C VAL A 259 17.40 24.49 -18.97
N ALA A 260 16.12 24.82 -18.72
CA ALA A 260 15.67 26.20 -18.56
C ALA A 260 16.32 26.89 -17.33
N ALA A 261 16.54 26.16 -16.24
CA ALA A 261 17.16 26.67 -15.03
C ALA A 261 18.70 26.69 -15.06
N SER A 262 19.34 25.67 -15.65
CA SER A 262 20.80 25.44 -15.54
C SER A 262 21.60 25.94 -16.75
N GLY A 263 20.94 26.27 -17.86
CA GLY A 263 21.61 26.77 -19.06
C GLY A 263 22.06 28.24 -18.94
N THR A 264 22.95 28.66 -19.84
CA THR A 264 23.41 30.05 -19.88
C THR A 264 22.28 30.96 -20.38
N PRO A 265 21.96 32.08 -19.70
CA PRO A 265 20.81 32.93 -20.05
C PRO A 265 20.79 33.43 -21.50
N SER A 266 21.96 33.67 -22.10
CA SER A 266 22.11 34.08 -23.50
C SER A 266 21.61 33.03 -24.50
N ILE A 267 21.64 31.74 -24.13
CA ILE A 267 21.27 30.61 -24.97
C ILE A 267 19.86 30.13 -24.63
N VAL A 268 19.60 29.76 -23.37
CA VAL A 268 18.34 29.11 -22.98
C VAL A 268 17.18 30.07 -22.74
N LYS A 269 17.48 31.39 -22.67
CA LYS A 269 16.51 32.50 -22.65
C LYS A 269 15.35 32.24 -21.67
N PRO A 270 15.62 32.17 -20.36
CA PRO A 270 14.56 32.05 -19.37
C PRO A 270 13.61 33.25 -19.47
N LEU A 271 12.31 33.01 -19.34
CA LEU A 271 11.28 34.03 -19.53
C LEU A 271 10.73 34.55 -18.20
N ARG A 272 10.27 33.64 -17.34
CA ARG A 272 9.63 33.96 -16.07
C ARG A 272 9.67 32.76 -15.12
N GLU A 273 9.25 33.00 -13.90
CA GLU A 273 8.87 31.96 -12.96
C GLU A 273 7.45 31.46 -13.29
N GLY A 274 7.27 30.15 -13.24
CA GLY A 274 5.98 29.47 -13.39
C GLY A 274 5.70 28.58 -12.18
N ASN A 275 4.45 28.18 -12.01
CA ASN A 275 4.05 27.27 -10.93
C ASN A 275 3.76 25.88 -11.49
N ARG A 276 4.43 24.86 -10.95
CA ARG A 276 4.12 23.45 -11.22
C ARG A 276 3.86 22.74 -9.90
N HIS A 277 2.62 22.32 -9.69
CA HIS A 277 2.19 21.58 -8.49
C HIS A 277 2.57 22.27 -7.16
N GLY A 278 2.54 23.61 -7.10
CA GLY A 278 2.87 24.39 -5.91
C GLY A 278 4.34 24.84 -5.83
N TYR A 279 5.21 24.39 -6.74
CA TYR A 279 6.62 24.74 -6.77
C TYR A 279 6.94 25.77 -7.85
N VAL A 280 7.83 26.69 -7.53
CA VAL A 280 8.34 27.71 -8.46
C VAL A 280 9.38 27.08 -9.38
N ILE A 281 9.15 27.18 -10.68
CA ILE A 281 10.07 26.68 -11.72
C ILE A 281 10.44 27.81 -12.69
N MET A 282 11.69 27.80 -13.18
CA MET A 282 12.10 28.69 -14.26
C MET A 282 11.59 28.16 -15.60
N VAL A 283 10.75 28.94 -16.29
CA VAL A 283 10.20 28.56 -17.59
C VAL A 283 10.88 29.30 -18.73
N ASN A 284 11.11 28.60 -19.83
CA ASN A 284 11.53 29.18 -21.10
C ASN A 284 10.56 28.78 -22.22
N ARG A 285 10.65 29.45 -23.37
CA ARG A 285 9.70 29.22 -24.48
C ARG A 285 9.67 27.76 -24.95
N GLN A 286 10.82 27.07 -24.93
CA GLN A 286 10.94 25.67 -25.36
C GLN A 286 10.13 24.74 -24.46
N LEU A 287 10.18 24.93 -23.14
CA LEU A 287 9.37 24.18 -22.18
C LEU A 287 7.86 24.43 -22.39
N LEU A 288 7.46 25.70 -22.57
CA LEU A 288 6.06 26.06 -22.78
C LEU A 288 5.48 25.42 -24.05
N ILE A 289 6.24 25.42 -25.15
CA ILE A 289 5.85 24.79 -26.42
C ILE A 289 5.71 23.28 -26.25
N ALA A 290 6.67 22.63 -25.58
CA ALA A 290 6.62 21.19 -25.36
C ALA A 290 5.40 20.77 -24.51
N ASN A 291 5.11 21.51 -23.43
CA ASN A 291 3.97 21.23 -22.56
C ASN A 291 2.63 21.51 -23.25
N ALA A 292 2.54 22.58 -24.06
CA ALA A 292 1.36 22.84 -24.88
C ALA A 292 1.14 21.74 -25.92
N PHE A 293 2.19 21.27 -26.59
CA PHE A 293 2.07 20.15 -27.52
C PHE A 293 1.61 18.86 -26.82
N GLU A 294 2.12 18.59 -25.63
CA GLU A 294 1.67 17.46 -24.82
C GLU A 294 0.18 17.54 -24.47
N GLU A 295 -0.32 18.72 -24.10
CA GLU A 295 -1.74 18.99 -23.86
C GLU A 295 -2.58 18.76 -25.14
N LEU A 296 -2.12 19.25 -26.30
CA LEU A 296 -2.78 18.99 -27.58
C LEU A 296 -2.88 17.49 -27.88
N VAL A 297 -1.81 16.73 -27.65
CA VAL A 297 -1.82 15.28 -27.87
C VAL A 297 -2.75 14.58 -26.87
N GLN A 298 -2.84 15.06 -25.64
CA GLN A 298 -3.76 14.56 -24.63
C GLN A 298 -5.21 14.77 -25.05
N ASP A 299 -5.54 15.95 -25.59
CA ASP A 299 -6.88 16.29 -26.06
C ASP A 299 -7.29 15.45 -27.29
N ILE A 300 -6.36 15.20 -28.22
CA ILE A 300 -6.62 14.38 -29.42
C ILE A 300 -6.73 12.89 -29.06
N SER A 301 -5.80 12.37 -28.25
CA SER A 301 -5.72 10.94 -27.93
C SER A 301 -5.03 10.68 -26.59
N PRO A 302 -5.80 10.47 -25.50
CA PRO A 302 -5.26 10.16 -24.18
C PRO A 302 -4.38 8.91 -24.15
N ARG A 303 -4.63 7.95 -25.06
CA ARG A 303 -3.80 6.74 -25.17
C ARG A 303 -2.43 7.02 -25.78
N LEU A 304 -2.39 7.87 -26.82
CA LEU A 304 -1.14 8.28 -27.44
C LEU A 304 -0.31 9.12 -26.48
N HIS A 305 -0.95 10.06 -25.78
CA HIS A 305 -0.32 10.84 -24.71
C HIS A 305 0.30 9.92 -23.65
N ARG A 306 -0.42 8.89 -23.16
CA ARG A 306 0.14 7.94 -22.17
C ARG A 306 1.36 7.19 -22.71
N ILE A 307 1.38 6.78 -23.99
CA ILE A 307 2.53 6.09 -24.59
C ILE A 307 3.73 7.04 -24.70
N ILE A 308 3.51 8.26 -25.17
CA ILE A 308 4.56 9.29 -25.28
C ILE A 308 5.11 9.63 -23.90
N ARG A 309 4.24 9.82 -22.91
CA ARG A 309 4.61 10.08 -21.51
C ARG A 309 5.44 8.95 -20.93
N MET A 310 5.02 7.70 -21.09
CA MET A 310 5.76 6.54 -20.59
C MET A 310 7.17 6.42 -21.21
N ASN A 311 7.30 6.70 -22.51
CA ASN A 311 8.61 6.73 -23.17
C ASN A 311 9.44 7.95 -22.72
N TYR A 312 8.81 9.11 -22.59
CA TYR A 312 9.45 10.33 -22.11
C TYR A 312 9.98 10.16 -20.69
N ASP A 313 9.19 9.61 -19.77
CA ASP A 313 9.60 9.39 -18.38
C ASP A 313 10.75 8.38 -18.30
N LYS A 314 10.70 7.32 -19.14
CA LYS A 314 11.76 6.30 -19.21
C LYS A 314 13.11 6.85 -19.67
N TYR A 315 13.14 7.68 -20.71
CA TYR A 315 14.41 8.19 -21.28
C TYR A 315 14.81 9.58 -20.76
N GLY A 316 13.83 10.40 -20.39
CA GLY A 316 14.01 11.78 -19.94
C GLY A 316 14.68 11.85 -18.57
N TYR A 317 14.39 10.91 -17.67
CA TYR A 317 15.00 10.85 -16.34
C TYR A 317 16.51 10.58 -16.37
N ASP A 318 16.95 9.65 -17.23
CA ASP A 318 18.38 9.38 -17.46
C ASP A 318 19.09 10.56 -18.12
N LEU A 319 18.38 11.36 -18.91
CA LEU A 319 18.91 12.57 -19.51
C LEU A 319 19.11 13.66 -18.45
N CYS A 320 18.10 13.91 -17.58
CA CYS A 320 18.17 14.88 -16.47
C CYS A 320 19.43 14.68 -15.61
N LYS A 321 19.67 13.45 -15.16
CA LYS A 321 20.82 13.10 -14.29
C LYS A 321 22.18 13.40 -14.93
N LYS A 322 22.25 13.44 -16.26
CA LYS A 322 23.49 13.73 -17.01
C LYS A 322 23.71 15.23 -17.19
N ILE A 323 22.71 16.08 -16.95
CA ILE A 323 22.80 17.55 -17.05
C ILE A 323 23.39 18.14 -15.77
N THR A 324 24.69 17.93 -15.58
CA THR A 324 25.41 18.40 -14.37
C THR A 324 26.16 19.73 -14.59
N SER A 325 26.07 20.33 -15.78
CA SER A 325 26.77 21.58 -16.11
C SER A 325 26.02 22.41 -17.14
N ALA A 326 26.21 23.73 -17.09
CA ALA A 326 25.61 24.68 -18.04
C ALA A 326 25.94 24.35 -19.51
N ARG A 327 27.14 23.82 -19.79
CA ARG A 327 27.53 23.39 -21.15
C ARG A 327 26.63 22.26 -21.68
N ARG A 328 26.29 21.28 -20.83
CA ARG A 328 25.39 20.17 -21.20
C ARG A 328 23.95 20.64 -21.34
N ALA A 329 23.49 21.54 -20.45
CA ALA A 329 22.18 22.15 -20.56
C ALA A 329 22.01 22.93 -21.88
N ASN A 330 23.02 23.73 -22.26
CA ASN A 330 23.03 24.46 -23.53
C ASN A 330 23.03 23.51 -24.74
N ALA A 331 23.83 22.44 -24.70
CA ALA A 331 23.87 21.45 -25.78
C ALA A 331 22.51 20.77 -25.99
N ILE A 332 21.84 20.38 -24.91
CA ILE A 332 20.51 19.77 -24.95
C ILE A 332 19.46 20.76 -25.45
N TYR A 333 19.51 22.02 -25.00
CA TYR A 333 18.63 23.08 -25.50
C TYR A 333 18.72 23.24 -27.02
N ILE A 334 19.96 23.26 -27.56
CA ILE A 334 20.22 23.38 -29.00
C ILE A 334 19.74 22.13 -29.74
N LEU A 335 20.04 20.94 -29.21
CA LEU A 335 19.63 19.67 -29.80
C LEU A 335 18.09 19.51 -29.86
N MET A 336 17.37 20.11 -28.92
CA MET A 336 15.91 20.12 -28.87
C MET A 336 15.27 21.12 -29.83
N LYS A 337 16.01 22.05 -30.46
CA LYS A 337 15.43 23.04 -31.37
C LYS A 337 14.63 22.45 -32.53
N PRO A 338 15.10 21.41 -33.26
CA PRO A 338 14.31 20.80 -34.33
C PRO A 338 12.96 20.24 -33.83
N LEU A 339 12.95 19.64 -32.64
CA LEU A 339 11.73 19.13 -31.99
C LEU A 339 10.80 20.27 -31.54
N GLU A 340 11.36 21.36 -30.98
CA GLU A 340 10.60 22.57 -30.65
C GLU A 340 9.85 23.12 -31.88
N TRP A 341 10.52 23.19 -33.04
CA TRP A 341 9.88 23.63 -34.28
C TRP A 341 8.78 22.67 -34.75
N LEU A 342 9.01 21.35 -34.65
CA LEU A 342 7.99 20.35 -34.97
C LEU A 342 6.75 20.52 -34.10
N PHE A 343 6.92 20.64 -32.78
CA PHE A 343 5.83 20.85 -31.82
C PHE A 343 5.09 22.15 -32.10
N LEU A 344 5.82 23.22 -32.40
CA LEU A 344 5.23 24.51 -32.75
C LEU A 344 4.41 24.42 -34.04
N ILE A 345 4.92 23.76 -35.09
CA ILE A 345 4.18 23.53 -36.33
C ILE A 345 2.89 22.76 -36.06
N CYS A 346 2.95 21.69 -35.26
CA CYS A 346 1.75 20.93 -34.88
C CYS A 346 0.71 21.80 -34.15
N LEU A 347 1.13 22.63 -33.20
CA LEU A 347 0.24 23.55 -32.49
C LEU A 347 -0.42 24.54 -33.47
N TYR A 348 0.34 25.12 -34.40
CA TYR A 348 -0.19 26.08 -35.37
C TYR A 348 -1.10 25.45 -36.44
N LEU A 349 -0.97 24.16 -36.72
CA LEU A 349 -1.83 23.44 -37.65
C LEU A 349 -3.12 22.92 -37.00
N CYS A 350 -3.10 22.66 -35.68
CA CYS A 350 -4.18 21.96 -34.98
C CYS A 350 -4.93 22.80 -33.94
N CYS A 351 -4.43 23.98 -33.56
CA CYS A 351 -5.05 24.88 -32.58
C CYS A 351 -5.51 26.18 -33.23
N THR A 352 -6.64 26.72 -32.76
CA THR A 352 -7.17 28.03 -33.20
C THR A 352 -6.44 29.21 -32.57
N ASP A 353 -5.98 29.09 -31.32
CA ASP A 353 -5.15 30.08 -30.62
C ASP A 353 -3.89 29.41 -30.00
N PRO A 354 -2.87 29.11 -30.83
CA PRO A 354 -1.69 28.39 -30.37
C PRO A 354 -0.85 29.20 -29.37
N GLU A 355 -0.73 30.53 -29.55
CA GLU A 355 0.10 31.37 -28.69
C GLU A 355 -0.56 31.63 -27.32
N GLY A 356 -1.89 31.75 -27.25
CA GLY A 356 -2.61 31.77 -25.97
C GLY A 356 -2.42 30.47 -25.17
N MET A 357 -2.46 29.33 -25.86
CA MET A 357 -2.25 28.01 -25.28
C MET A 357 -0.81 27.77 -24.80
N ILE A 358 0.20 28.32 -25.49
CA ILE A 358 1.59 28.29 -25.02
C ILE A 358 1.77 29.19 -23.79
N LYS A 359 1.19 30.39 -23.81
CA LYS A 359 1.34 31.38 -22.73
C LYS A 359 0.73 30.92 -21.41
N ARG A 360 -0.41 30.22 -21.45
CA ARG A 360 -1.11 29.73 -20.23
C ARG A 360 -0.33 28.65 -19.48
N GLN A 361 0.61 27.95 -20.11
CA GLN A 361 1.37 26.89 -19.45
C GLN A 361 2.14 27.44 -18.24
N TYR A 362 1.98 26.78 -17.09
CA TYR A 362 2.60 27.15 -15.80
C TYR A 362 2.31 28.59 -15.35
N SER A 363 1.17 29.17 -15.78
CA SER A 363 0.72 30.50 -15.35
C SER A 363 0.15 30.53 -13.96
#